data_AF-A0A7S3MQD4-F1
#
_entry.id   AF-A0A7S3MQD4-F1
#
_cell.length_a   1.000
_cell.length_b   1.000
_cell.length_c   1.000
_cell.angle_alpha   90.00
_cell.angle_beta   90.00
_cell.angle_gamma   90.00
#
_symmetry.space_group_name_H-M   'P 1'
#
loop_
_entity.id
_entity.type
_entity.pdbx_description
1 polymer ?
#
loop_
_entity_poly.entity_id
_entity_poly.type
_entity_poly.pdbx_seq_one_letter_code
_entity_poly.pdbx_strand_id
1 'polypeptide(L)'
;WLNEYVLGLSNELYLVKFPDSLLKHKFSDVALALYLKHNSLLVGVQTKRKYSEEVQTEIVINPVDYYISKGDQAFIIAPDIEDARGIEDCSLKDFFTPETPSEVMEELSRMQTKPSNKTLFKQLDSRYIAMWETDLRGVLWNHIIVIGRIEHLEIILEPFLTTKQLVCFVSDKPPGDKWERIKANSRDCLYFECCLTDVEELSRTAINFSSHVILLSSRISGSSMEDSGILPVVNIIESNFSCRFTVELVDE
;
A
#
# COMPACT_ATOMS: atom_id res chain seq x y z
N TRP A 1 -15.18 -16.55 -7.04
CA TRP A 1 -14.43 -15.30 -7.28
C TRP A 1 -15.35 -14.12 -7.58
N LEU A 2 -16.12 -14.05 -8.68
CA LEU A 2 -16.90 -12.82 -8.99
C LEU A 2 -17.98 -12.49 -7.96
N ASN A 3 -18.75 -13.48 -7.50
CA ASN A 3 -19.75 -13.24 -6.46
C ASN A 3 -19.10 -12.78 -5.14
N GLU A 4 -17.97 -13.37 -4.75
CA GLU A 4 -17.20 -12.96 -3.56
C GLU A 4 -16.62 -11.56 -3.73
N TYR A 5 -16.18 -11.20 -4.93
CA TYR A 5 -15.73 -9.85 -5.28
C TYR A 5 -16.86 -8.83 -5.12
N VAL A 6 -18.05 -9.12 -5.66
CA VAL A 6 -19.22 -8.24 -5.53
C VAL A 6 -19.67 -8.11 -4.07
N LEU A 7 -19.63 -9.19 -3.30
CA LEU A 7 -19.90 -9.16 -1.86
C LEU A 7 -18.84 -8.34 -1.09
N GLY A 8 -17.58 -8.38 -1.50
CA GLY A 8 -16.53 -7.52 -0.94
C GLY A 8 -16.75 -6.06 -1.29
N LEU A 9 -17.08 -5.78 -2.55
CA LEU A 9 -17.33 -4.44 -3.11
C LEU A 9 -18.52 -3.73 -2.45
N SER A 10 -19.51 -4.48 -1.95
CA SER A 10 -20.66 -3.89 -1.26
C SER A 10 -20.36 -3.34 0.14
N ASN A 11 -19.13 -3.52 0.66
CA ASN A 11 -18.76 -2.97 1.96
C ASN A 11 -18.31 -1.52 1.85
N GLU A 12 -18.72 -0.71 2.82
CA GLU A 12 -18.33 0.69 2.97
C GLU A 12 -17.66 0.92 4.33
N LEU A 13 -17.05 2.10 4.50
CA LEU A 13 -16.43 2.52 5.76
C LEU A 13 -17.35 3.49 6.52
N TYR A 14 -17.81 3.07 7.68
CA TYR A 14 -18.69 3.85 8.56
C TYR A 14 -17.95 4.37 9.79
N LEU A 15 -18.37 5.55 10.26
CA LEU A 15 -17.92 6.14 11.52
C LEU A 15 -19.09 6.16 12.51
N VAL A 16 -19.04 5.30 13.52
CA VAL A 16 -20.10 5.16 14.54
C VAL A 16 -19.57 5.44 15.94
N LYS A 17 -20.43 5.79 16.89
CA LYS A 17 -19.99 5.99 18.28
C LYS A 17 -19.88 4.65 18.98
N PHE A 18 -18.88 4.51 19.86
CA PHE A 18 -18.91 3.39 20.78
C PHE A 18 -20.07 3.58 21.78
N PRO A 19 -20.88 2.55 22.05
CA PRO A 19 -21.84 2.58 23.15
C PRO A 19 -21.10 2.63 24.50
N ASP A 20 -21.74 3.23 25.51
CA ASP A 20 -21.16 3.36 26.84
C ASP A 20 -20.84 1.99 27.50
N SER A 21 -21.48 0.91 27.04
CA SER A 21 -21.24 -0.48 27.47
C SER A 21 -19.85 -1.00 27.12
N LEU A 22 -19.19 -0.44 26.10
CA LEU A 22 -17.88 -0.88 25.61
C LEU A 22 -16.73 -0.01 26.14
N LEU A 23 -17.01 0.99 26.98
CA LEU A 23 -15.98 1.80 27.59
C LEU A 23 -15.06 0.95 28.46
N LYS A 24 -13.75 1.23 28.39
CA LYS A 24 -12.67 0.50 29.06
C LYS A 24 -12.50 -0.96 28.62
N HIS A 25 -13.13 -1.35 27.51
CA HIS A 25 -12.80 -2.61 26.85
C HIS A 25 -11.65 -2.41 25.87
N LYS A 26 -10.86 -3.46 25.67
CA LYS A 26 -9.80 -3.44 24.67
C LYS A 26 -10.41 -3.43 23.28
N PHE A 27 -9.80 -2.67 22.39
CA PHE A 27 -10.15 -2.61 20.97
C PHE A 27 -10.19 -4.00 20.33
N SER A 28 -9.18 -4.83 20.59
CA SER A 28 -9.08 -6.19 20.04
C SER A 28 -10.25 -7.08 20.45
N ASP A 29 -10.66 -7.03 21.72
CA ASP A 29 -11.80 -7.79 22.22
C ASP A 29 -13.09 -7.36 21.50
N VAL A 30 -13.30 -6.04 21.35
CA VAL A 30 -14.48 -5.49 20.67
C VAL A 30 -14.48 -5.81 19.18
N ALA A 31 -13.32 -5.73 18.52
CA ALA A 31 -13.16 -6.09 17.13
C ALA A 31 -13.53 -7.56 16.88
N LEU A 32 -13.08 -8.47 17.75
CA LEU A 32 -13.40 -9.88 17.67
C LEU A 32 -14.90 -10.14 17.88
N ALA A 33 -15.50 -9.53 18.90
CA ALA A 33 -16.93 -9.70 19.20
C ALA A 33 -17.81 -9.19 18.04
N LEU A 34 -17.46 -8.02 17.47
CA LEU A 34 -18.17 -7.44 16.34
C LEU A 34 -18.08 -8.35 15.11
N TYR A 35 -16.89 -8.88 14.82
CA TYR A 35 -16.68 -9.78 13.70
C TYR A 35 -17.49 -11.08 13.85
N LEU A 36 -17.41 -11.73 15.02
CA LEU A 36 -18.08 -13.02 15.26
C LEU A 36 -19.62 -12.93 15.24
N LYS A 37 -20.19 -11.79 15.67
CA LYS A 37 -21.65 -11.63 15.79
C LYS A 37 -22.29 -10.99 14.58
N HIS A 38 -21.67 -9.92 14.08
CA HIS A 38 -22.27 -9.03 13.10
C HIS A 38 -21.57 -9.12 11.75
N ASN A 39 -20.49 -9.90 11.63
CA ASN A 39 -19.67 -9.98 10.42
C ASN A 39 -19.16 -8.60 9.96
N SER A 40 -19.01 -7.67 10.91
CA SER A 40 -18.53 -6.31 10.69
C SER A 40 -17.10 -6.18 11.20
N LEU A 41 -16.26 -5.44 10.47
CA LEU A 41 -14.83 -5.33 10.77
C LEU A 41 -14.51 -3.98 11.40
N LEU A 42 -14.12 -3.98 12.67
CA LEU A 42 -13.60 -2.81 13.35
C LEU A 42 -12.13 -2.57 12.95
N VAL A 43 -11.83 -1.45 12.27
CA VAL A 43 -10.49 -1.19 11.70
C VAL A 43 -9.72 -0.10 12.41
N GLY A 44 -10.39 0.78 13.16
CA GLY A 44 -9.71 1.86 13.87
C GLY A 44 -10.61 2.64 14.81
N VAL A 45 -9.98 3.54 15.54
CA VAL A 45 -10.62 4.44 16.51
C VAL A 45 -10.28 5.88 16.16
N GLN A 46 -11.30 6.72 16.10
CA GLN A 46 -11.14 8.16 16.17
C GLN A 46 -11.28 8.60 17.61
N THR A 47 -10.24 9.23 18.16
CA THR A 47 -10.21 9.72 19.54
C THR A 47 -9.95 11.23 19.56
N LYS A 48 -10.47 11.93 20.56
CA LYS A 48 -10.18 13.36 20.78
C LYS A 48 -9.16 13.48 21.90
N ARG A 49 -7.95 13.90 21.56
CA ARG A 49 -6.90 14.17 22.54
C ARG A 49 -6.71 15.66 22.72
N LYS A 50 -6.58 16.07 23.97
CA LYS A 50 -6.23 17.45 24.31
C LYS A 50 -4.71 17.53 24.38
N TYR A 51 -4.11 18.12 23.35
CA TYR A 51 -2.70 18.48 23.35
C TYR A 51 -2.63 19.98 23.63
N SER A 52 -2.25 20.36 24.86
CA SER A 52 -2.23 21.75 25.33
C SER A 52 -3.63 22.42 25.37
N GLU A 53 -3.78 23.64 24.85
CA GLU A 53 -5.06 24.36 24.79
C GLU A 53 -5.95 23.91 23.62
N GLU A 54 -5.43 23.12 22.68
CA GLU A 54 -6.15 22.65 21.50
C GLU A 54 -6.63 21.19 21.66
N VAL A 55 -7.86 20.93 21.19
CA VAL A 55 -8.40 19.57 21.06
C VAL A 55 -8.15 19.11 19.64
N GLN A 56 -7.32 18.08 19.49
CA GLN A 56 -7.03 17.46 18.21
C GLN A 56 -7.73 16.10 18.09
N THR A 57 -8.21 15.81 16.89
CA THR A 57 -8.80 14.52 16.55
C THR A 57 -7.68 13.64 15.99
N GLU A 58 -7.47 12.48 16.60
CA GLU A 58 -6.47 11.49 16.18
C GLU A 58 -7.19 10.24 15.67
N ILE A 59 -6.73 9.69 14.55
CA ILE A 59 -7.21 8.41 14.02
C ILE A 59 -6.12 7.38 14.26
N VAL A 60 -6.45 6.31 14.97
CA VAL A 60 -5.52 5.21 15.25
C VAL A 60 -6.07 3.95 14.58
N ILE A 61 -5.29 3.40 13.65
CA ILE A 61 -5.66 2.19 12.90
C ILE A 61 -5.17 0.96 13.66
N ASN A 62 -6.07 -0.01 13.84
CA ASN A 62 -5.84 -1.28 14.55
C ASN A 62 -5.09 -1.16 15.90
N PRO A 63 -5.56 -0.35 16.87
CA PRO A 63 -4.87 -0.18 18.13
C PRO A 63 -5.16 -1.34 19.11
N VAL A 64 -4.54 -2.51 18.88
CA VAL A 64 -4.82 -3.80 19.55
C VAL A 64 -5.00 -3.69 21.08
N ASP A 65 -4.12 -2.98 21.78
CA ASP A 65 -4.13 -2.85 23.25
C ASP A 65 -4.81 -1.57 23.76
N TYR A 66 -5.43 -0.80 22.88
CA TYR A 66 -6.11 0.44 23.25
C TYR A 66 -7.43 0.15 23.97
N TYR A 67 -7.66 0.92 25.04
CA TYR A 67 -8.89 0.85 25.81
C TYR A 67 -9.84 1.95 25.35
N ILE A 68 -11.03 1.54 24.92
CA ILE A 68 -12.06 2.45 24.40
C ILE A 68 -12.43 3.46 25.48
N SER A 69 -12.39 4.73 25.10
CA SER A 69 -12.62 5.88 25.97
C SER A 69 -13.90 6.61 25.60
N LYS A 70 -14.41 7.40 26.55
CA LYS A 70 -15.65 8.15 26.34
C LYS A 70 -15.45 9.19 25.25
N GLY A 71 -16.34 9.17 24.26
CA GLY A 71 -16.32 10.09 23.13
C GLY A 71 -15.50 9.59 21.94
N ASP A 72 -14.90 8.41 22.02
CA ASP A 72 -14.30 7.74 20.87
C ASP A 72 -15.37 7.33 19.85
N GLN A 73 -14.94 7.24 18.59
CA GLN A 73 -15.74 6.73 17.49
C GLN A 73 -15.01 5.58 16.80
N ALA A 74 -15.77 4.59 16.34
CA ALA A 74 -15.31 3.39 15.68
C ALA A 74 -15.34 3.58 14.16
N PHE A 75 -14.26 3.22 13.48
CA PHE A 75 -14.24 3.00 12.04
C PHE A 75 -14.58 1.53 11.77
N ILE A 76 -15.72 1.27 11.13
CA ILE A 76 -16.23 -0.08 10.87
C ILE A 76 -16.42 -0.27 9.37
N ILE A 77 -15.96 -1.40 8.85
CA ILE A 77 -16.28 -1.86 7.49
C ILE A 77 -17.47 -2.81 7.59
N ALA A 78 -18.55 -2.50 6.87
CA ALA A 78 -19.78 -3.28 6.85
C ALA A 78 -20.55 -3.06 5.53
N PRO A 79 -21.54 -3.92 5.19
CA PRO A 79 -22.36 -3.75 3.99
C PRO A 79 -23.28 -2.53 4.04
N ASP A 80 -23.80 -2.19 5.22
CA ASP A 80 -24.60 -0.99 5.44
C ASP A 80 -24.42 -0.38 6.85
N ILE A 81 -25.05 0.78 7.06
CA ILE A 81 -24.95 1.53 8.33
C ILE A 81 -25.64 0.81 9.50
N GLU A 82 -26.68 0.01 9.26
CA GLU A 82 -27.38 -0.72 10.32
C GLU A 82 -26.52 -1.90 10.79
N ASP A 83 -25.83 -2.58 9.87
CA ASP A 83 -24.80 -3.58 10.19
C ASP A 83 -23.63 -2.98 10.98
N ALA A 84 -23.21 -1.76 10.64
CA ALA A 84 -22.18 -1.03 11.40
C ALA A 84 -22.66 -0.64 12.81
N ARG A 85 -23.95 -0.30 12.96
CA ARG A 85 -24.58 -0.04 14.27
C ARG A 85 -24.78 -1.29 15.12
N GLY A 86 -24.57 -2.48 14.57
CA GLY A 86 -24.51 -3.73 15.35
C GLY A 86 -23.54 -3.66 16.53
N ILE A 87 -22.54 -2.75 16.50
CA ILE A 87 -21.69 -2.49 17.67
C ILE A 87 -22.45 -2.06 18.93
N GLU A 88 -23.64 -1.48 18.79
CA GLU A 88 -24.53 -1.10 19.91
C GLU A 88 -25.08 -2.34 20.65
N ASP A 89 -25.22 -3.46 19.94
CA ASP A 89 -25.72 -4.74 20.47
C ASP A 89 -24.60 -5.62 21.06
N CYS A 90 -23.34 -5.19 20.96
CA CYS A 90 -22.21 -5.89 21.56
C CYS A 90 -22.29 -5.82 23.10
N SER A 91 -22.51 -6.99 23.71
CA SER A 91 -22.64 -7.15 25.16
C SER A 91 -21.43 -7.88 25.76
N LEU A 92 -21.17 -7.60 27.04
CA LEU A 92 -20.07 -8.16 27.82
C LEU A 92 -20.06 -9.67 28.02
N LYS A 93 -21.15 -10.35 27.69
CA LYS A 93 -21.29 -11.80 27.89
C LYS A 93 -20.74 -12.61 26.73
N ASP A 94 -20.33 -11.95 25.65
CA ASP A 94 -19.98 -12.58 24.38
C ASP A 94 -18.46 -12.68 24.15
N PHE A 95 -17.67 -12.18 25.10
CA PHE A 95 -16.21 -12.12 25.02
C PHE A 95 -15.49 -13.43 25.42
N PHE A 96 -16.21 -14.55 25.59
CA PHE A 96 -15.63 -15.81 26.03
C PHE A 96 -15.88 -16.97 25.05
N THR A 97 -15.05 -17.04 24.02
CA THR A 97 -14.54 -18.32 23.47
C THR A 97 -13.16 -18.07 22.84
N PRO A 98 -12.06 -18.40 23.53
CA PRO A 98 -10.73 -18.31 22.95
C PRO A 98 -10.46 -19.59 22.16
N GLU A 99 -10.80 -19.57 20.88
CA GLU A 99 -10.10 -20.38 19.89
C GLU A 99 -9.61 -19.42 18.83
N THR A 100 -8.53 -18.70 19.14
CA THR A 100 -7.74 -18.05 18.11
C THR A 100 -7.11 -19.18 17.30
N PRO A 101 -7.49 -19.43 16.03
CA PRO A 101 -6.93 -20.54 15.29
C PRO A 101 -5.43 -20.31 15.15
N SER A 102 -4.64 -21.25 15.65
CA SER A 102 -3.17 -21.27 15.58
C SER A 102 -2.62 -20.91 14.19
N GLU A 103 -3.40 -21.19 13.14
CA GLU A 103 -3.09 -20.94 11.74
C GLU A 103 -2.92 -19.44 11.41
N VAL A 104 -3.72 -18.55 12.01
CA VAL A 104 -3.65 -17.09 11.74
C VAL A 104 -2.36 -16.47 12.27
N MET A 105 -1.88 -16.95 13.43
CA MET A 105 -0.61 -16.51 14.03
C MET A 105 0.61 -17.02 13.26
N GLU A 106 0.50 -18.21 12.66
CA GLU A 106 1.56 -18.81 11.85
C GLU A 106 1.73 -18.08 10.51
N GLU A 107 0.64 -17.64 9.88
CA GLU A 107 0.65 -16.88 8.62
C GLU A 107 1.28 -15.48 8.78
N LEU A 108 0.93 -14.76 9.86
CA LEU A 108 1.53 -13.45 10.19
C LEU A 108 3.05 -13.54 10.42
N SER A 109 3.52 -14.66 10.97
CA SER A 109 4.94 -14.89 11.25
C SER A 109 5.75 -15.18 9.97
N ARG A 110 5.13 -15.77 8.95
CA ARG A 110 5.78 -16.10 7.66
C ARG A 110 5.98 -14.88 6.75
N MET A 111 5.25 -13.78 6.98
CA MET A 111 5.41 -12.53 6.21
C MET A 111 6.68 -11.74 6.58
N GLN A 112 7.35 -12.09 7.68
CA GLN A 112 8.58 -11.46 8.12
C GLN A 112 9.80 -12.30 7.74
N THR A 113 10.31 -12.11 6.52
CA THR A 113 11.75 -12.05 6.19
C THR A 113 11.93 -12.15 4.68
N LYS A 114 12.23 -11.02 4.04
CA LYS A 114 12.84 -11.00 2.71
C LYS A 114 14.22 -10.37 2.80
N PRO A 115 15.20 -10.86 2.01
CA PRO A 115 16.56 -10.34 2.01
C PRO A 115 16.55 -8.85 1.68
N SER A 116 17.42 -8.10 2.36
CA SER A 116 17.51 -6.66 2.27
C SER A 116 18.55 -6.26 1.21
N ASN A 117 18.18 -5.40 0.26
CA ASN A 117 19.06 -4.85 -0.78
C ASN A 117 20.13 -3.87 -0.27
N LYS A 118 20.40 -3.83 1.04
CA LYS A 118 21.26 -2.83 1.70
C LYS A 118 22.71 -2.81 1.20
N THR A 119 23.19 -3.89 0.58
CA THR A 119 24.57 -4.00 0.08
C THR A 119 24.81 -3.32 -1.27
N LEU A 120 23.79 -2.95 -2.05
CA LEU A 120 23.98 -2.30 -3.36
C LEU A 120 24.43 -0.84 -3.27
N PHE A 121 24.05 -0.15 -2.20
CA PHE A 121 24.15 1.32 -2.09
C PHE A 121 25.55 1.86 -1.82
N LYS A 122 26.54 1.01 -1.52
CA LYS A 122 27.92 1.46 -1.29
C LYS A 122 28.73 1.65 -2.58
N GLN A 123 28.19 1.27 -3.74
CA GLN A 123 28.93 1.23 -5.00
C GLN A 123 28.36 2.13 -6.12
N LEU A 124 27.20 2.77 -5.91
CA LEU A 124 26.53 3.58 -6.93
C LEU A 124 26.51 5.06 -6.51
N ASP A 125 27.60 5.78 -6.81
CA ASP A 125 27.77 7.21 -6.47
C ASP A 125 26.68 8.13 -7.06
N SER A 126 26.04 7.74 -8.17
CA SER A 126 25.07 8.58 -8.88
C SER A 126 23.59 8.29 -8.56
N ARG A 127 23.26 7.10 -8.00
CA ARG A 127 21.88 6.54 -7.91
C ARG A 127 21.11 6.57 -9.24
N TYR A 128 21.85 6.67 -10.34
CA TYR A 128 21.38 6.68 -11.72
C TYR A 128 22.08 5.54 -12.44
N ILE A 129 21.30 4.76 -13.20
CA ILE A 129 21.81 3.60 -13.92
C ILE A 129 21.19 3.58 -15.32
N ALA A 130 22.04 3.51 -16.35
CA ALA A 130 21.61 3.29 -17.71
C ALA A 130 21.49 1.78 -18.00
N MET A 131 20.30 1.31 -18.39
CA MET A 131 20.03 -0.12 -18.60
C MET A 131 20.69 -0.67 -19.87
N TRP A 132 21.04 0.18 -20.83
CA TRP A 132 21.83 -0.24 -21.99
C TRP A 132 23.26 -0.69 -21.60
N GLU A 133 23.79 -0.26 -20.44
CA GLU A 133 25.14 -0.62 -19.95
C GLU A 133 25.12 -1.63 -18.81
N THR A 134 24.11 -1.58 -17.95
CA THR A 134 24.09 -2.31 -16.67
C THR A 134 22.97 -3.34 -16.64
N ASP A 135 23.28 -4.55 -16.19
CA ASP A 135 22.32 -5.62 -15.95
C ASP A 135 22.16 -5.89 -14.45
N LEU A 136 20.95 -5.70 -13.93
CA LEU A 136 20.61 -5.91 -12.52
C LEU A 136 19.94 -7.26 -12.27
N ARG A 137 19.77 -8.11 -13.29
CA ARG A 137 19.23 -9.47 -13.11
C ARG A 137 20.12 -10.27 -12.16
N GLY A 138 19.51 -10.94 -11.19
CA GLY A 138 20.23 -11.67 -10.15
C GLY A 138 20.90 -10.78 -9.08
N VAL A 139 20.98 -9.47 -9.30
CA VAL A 139 21.56 -8.50 -8.37
C VAL A 139 20.47 -7.84 -7.53
N LEU A 140 19.36 -7.44 -8.15
CA LEU A 140 18.27 -6.70 -7.50
C LEU A 140 17.03 -7.57 -7.32
N TRP A 141 16.45 -7.55 -6.11
CA TRP A 141 15.30 -8.38 -5.73
C TRP A 141 14.32 -7.62 -4.84
N ASN A 142 13.04 -7.94 -4.90
CA ASN A 142 12.01 -7.37 -4.02
C ASN A 142 12.01 -5.82 -3.99
N HIS A 143 12.28 -5.19 -5.12
CA HIS A 143 12.19 -3.74 -5.31
C HIS A 143 10.85 -3.39 -5.98
N ILE A 144 10.43 -2.14 -5.86
CA ILE A 144 9.29 -1.59 -6.59
C ILE A 144 9.82 -0.90 -7.85
N ILE A 145 9.19 -1.15 -8.99
CA ILE A 145 9.44 -0.39 -10.22
C ILE A 145 8.31 0.61 -10.39
N VAL A 146 8.64 1.85 -10.75
CA VAL A 146 7.67 2.89 -11.10
C VAL A 146 8.00 3.39 -12.51
N ILE A 147 7.06 3.25 -13.45
CA ILE A 147 7.18 3.73 -14.83
C ILE A 147 6.13 4.82 -15.06
N GLY A 148 6.55 5.97 -15.59
CA GLY A 148 5.63 7.04 -15.99
C GLY A 148 6.09 8.41 -15.53
N ARG A 149 5.15 9.28 -15.13
CA ARG A 149 5.42 10.69 -14.79
C ARG A 149 6.15 10.83 -13.44
N ILE A 150 7.34 11.44 -13.44
CA ILE A 150 8.19 11.62 -12.25
C ILE A 150 7.53 12.51 -11.18
N GLU A 151 6.54 13.32 -11.56
CA GLU A 151 5.77 14.21 -10.69
C GLU A 151 5.11 13.46 -9.52
N HIS A 152 4.70 12.21 -9.75
CA HIS A 152 4.03 11.42 -8.72
C HIS A 152 4.99 10.66 -7.81
N LEU A 153 6.29 10.61 -8.17
CA LEU A 153 7.25 9.77 -7.47
C LEU A 153 7.47 10.23 -6.02
N GLU A 154 7.49 11.53 -5.74
CA GLU A 154 7.65 12.03 -4.36
C GLU A 154 6.55 11.51 -3.43
N ILE A 155 5.30 11.57 -3.88
CA ILE A 155 4.12 11.10 -3.14
C ILE A 155 4.15 9.58 -3.01
N ILE A 156 4.53 8.87 -4.08
CA ILE A 156 4.64 7.40 -4.08
C ILE A 156 5.72 6.93 -3.10
N LEU A 157 6.79 7.70 -2.88
CA LEU A 157 7.86 7.32 -1.96
C LEU A 157 7.44 7.39 -0.49
N GLU A 158 6.47 8.24 -0.11
CA GLU A 158 6.10 8.46 1.30
C GLU A 158 5.69 7.17 2.03
N PRO A 159 4.77 6.32 1.50
CA PRO A 159 4.41 5.06 2.15
C PRO A 159 5.59 4.08 2.27
N PHE A 160 6.53 4.10 1.32
CA PHE A 160 7.65 3.16 1.28
C PHE A 160 8.82 3.55 2.19
N LEU A 161 8.85 4.78 2.72
CA LEU A 161 9.82 5.17 3.76
C LEU A 161 9.74 4.25 4.99
N THR A 162 8.53 3.77 5.31
CA THR A 162 8.30 2.88 6.46
C THR A 162 8.73 1.44 6.15
N THR A 163 8.49 0.96 4.92
CA THR A 163 8.79 -0.43 4.53
C THR A 163 10.27 -0.64 4.18
N LYS A 164 11.04 0.43 3.98
CA LYS A 164 12.46 0.40 3.57
C LYS A 164 12.69 -0.39 2.28
N GLN A 165 11.66 -0.42 1.44
CA GLN A 165 11.72 -1.08 0.14
C GLN A 165 12.34 -0.14 -0.88
N LEU A 166 13.25 -0.65 -1.69
CA LEU A 166 13.87 0.14 -2.75
C LEU A 166 12.85 0.43 -3.85
N VAL A 167 12.76 1.70 -4.24
CA VAL A 167 11.91 2.14 -5.35
C VAL A 167 12.78 2.57 -6.53
N CYS A 168 12.56 1.98 -7.69
CA CYS A 168 13.30 2.25 -8.91
C CYS A 168 12.38 2.96 -9.90
N PHE A 169 12.67 4.22 -10.18
CA PHE A 169 11.95 4.96 -11.21
C PHE A 169 12.57 4.69 -12.57
N VAL A 170 11.75 4.39 -13.57
CA VAL A 170 12.19 4.02 -14.92
C VAL A 170 11.66 5.02 -15.94
N SER A 171 12.55 5.53 -16.78
CA SER A 171 12.20 6.47 -17.84
C SER A 171 13.07 6.25 -19.07
N ASP A 172 12.51 6.59 -20.24
CA ASP A 172 13.21 6.68 -21.53
C ASP A 172 14.08 7.94 -21.68
N LYS A 173 14.18 8.77 -20.62
CA LYS A 173 14.92 10.03 -20.61
C LYS A 173 15.98 10.01 -19.50
N PRO A 174 17.07 10.76 -19.66
CA PRO A 174 18.03 10.95 -18.57
C PRO A 174 17.41 11.75 -17.41
N PRO A 175 17.96 11.62 -16.19
CA PRO A 175 17.49 12.36 -15.03
C PRO A 175 17.63 13.87 -15.24
N GLY A 176 16.54 14.61 -14.98
CA GLY A 176 16.55 16.07 -14.95
C GLY A 176 16.56 16.65 -13.53
N ASP A 177 16.40 17.97 -13.41
CA ASP A 177 16.44 18.70 -12.13
C ASP A 177 15.47 18.15 -11.07
N LYS A 178 14.32 17.61 -11.49
CA LYS A 178 13.34 16.99 -10.58
C LYS A 178 13.92 15.77 -9.89
N TRP A 179 14.65 14.91 -10.61
CA TRP A 179 15.29 13.74 -10.01
C TRP A 179 16.26 14.15 -8.91
N GLU A 180 17.06 15.20 -9.12
CA GLU A 180 18.01 15.66 -8.10
C GLU A 180 17.31 16.13 -6.81
N ARG A 181 16.11 16.70 -6.89
CA ARG A 181 15.30 17.05 -5.71
C ARG A 181 14.82 15.81 -4.97
N ILE A 182 14.26 14.84 -5.68
CA ILE A 182 13.79 13.57 -5.11
C ILE A 182 14.95 12.82 -4.45
N LYS A 183 16.06 12.72 -5.17
CA LYS A 183 17.32 12.11 -4.72
C LYS A 183 17.87 12.77 -3.46
N ALA A 184 17.75 14.09 -3.31
CA ALA A 184 18.17 14.78 -2.09
C ALA A 184 17.32 14.42 -0.86
N ASN A 185 16.02 14.18 -1.06
CA ASN A 185 15.06 13.95 0.01
C ASN A 185 14.84 12.47 0.37
N SER A 186 15.17 11.56 -0.53
CA SER A 186 14.93 10.11 -0.36
C SER A 186 16.22 9.32 -0.56
N ARG A 187 16.51 8.38 0.33
CA ARG A 187 17.75 7.55 0.26
C ARG A 187 17.55 6.22 -0.46
N ASP A 188 16.34 5.68 -0.42
CA ASP A 188 16.01 4.34 -0.91
C ASP A 188 15.36 4.38 -2.30
N CYS A 189 15.91 5.20 -3.20
CA CYS A 189 15.45 5.30 -4.58
C CYS A 189 16.60 5.26 -5.60
N LEU A 190 16.31 4.70 -6.79
CA LEU A 190 17.18 4.66 -7.96
C LEU A 190 16.44 5.19 -9.20
N TYR A 191 17.20 5.75 -10.14
CA TYR A 191 16.72 6.13 -11.46
C TYR A 191 17.31 5.22 -12.52
N PHE A 192 16.46 4.55 -13.30
CA PHE A 192 16.83 3.73 -14.42
C PHE A 192 16.47 4.44 -15.71
N GLU A 193 17.48 4.74 -16.51
CA GLU A 193 17.26 5.14 -17.89
C GLU A 193 17.16 3.88 -18.75
N CYS A 194 16.02 3.70 -19.39
CA CYS A 194 15.61 2.47 -20.05
C CYS A 194 14.71 2.77 -21.23
N CYS A 195 15.00 2.20 -22.39
CA CYS A 195 14.08 2.20 -23.52
C CYS A 195 12.87 1.30 -23.18
N LEU A 196 11.70 1.89 -22.91
CA LEU A 196 10.51 1.14 -22.48
C LEU A 196 9.92 0.22 -23.57
N THR A 197 10.34 0.38 -24.82
CA THR A 197 9.97 -0.51 -25.94
C THR A 197 10.98 -1.64 -26.17
N ASP A 198 12.14 -1.59 -25.51
CA ASP A 198 13.16 -2.64 -25.57
C ASP A 198 12.96 -3.63 -24.42
N VAL A 199 12.57 -4.86 -24.79
CA VAL A 199 12.34 -5.95 -23.85
C VAL A 199 13.62 -6.36 -23.10
N GLU A 200 14.78 -6.32 -23.75
CA GLU A 200 16.03 -6.72 -23.11
C GLU A 200 16.46 -5.66 -22.08
N GLU A 201 16.37 -4.37 -22.38
CA GLU A 201 16.65 -3.32 -21.39
C GLU A 201 15.68 -3.37 -20.21
N LEU A 202 14.37 -3.55 -20.47
CA LEU A 202 13.39 -3.74 -19.40
C LEU A 202 13.73 -4.98 -18.56
N SER A 203 14.21 -6.07 -19.16
CA SER A 203 14.62 -7.27 -18.41
C SER A 203 15.80 -6.99 -17.47
N ARG A 204 16.74 -6.13 -17.88
CA ARG A 204 17.93 -5.74 -17.10
C ARG A 204 17.59 -4.92 -15.87
N THR A 205 16.41 -4.30 -15.80
CA THR A 205 15.90 -3.68 -14.56
C THR A 205 15.60 -4.70 -13.45
N ALA A 206 15.70 -6.00 -13.75
CA ALA A 206 15.27 -7.09 -12.87
C ALA A 206 13.75 -7.10 -12.61
N ILE A 207 12.95 -6.67 -13.58
CA ILE A 207 11.47 -6.59 -13.48
C ILE A 207 10.79 -7.86 -12.99
N ASN A 208 11.24 -9.05 -13.43
CA ASN A 208 10.72 -10.35 -12.95
C ASN A 208 11.03 -10.65 -11.47
N PHE A 209 12.00 -9.94 -10.90
CA PHE A 209 12.40 -10.05 -9.49
C PHE A 209 11.91 -8.88 -8.64
N SER A 210 11.17 -7.94 -9.25
CA SER A 210 10.46 -6.88 -8.53
C SER A 210 9.36 -7.50 -7.66
N SER A 211 9.01 -6.81 -6.57
CA SER A 211 7.82 -7.18 -5.81
C SER A 211 6.54 -6.71 -6.49
N HIS A 212 6.62 -5.57 -7.17
CA HIS A 212 5.50 -4.93 -7.86
C HIS A 212 6.01 -3.87 -8.86
N VAL A 213 5.25 -3.68 -9.93
CA VAL A 213 5.47 -2.63 -10.94
C VAL A 213 4.28 -1.69 -10.94
N ILE A 214 4.53 -0.39 -10.80
CA ILE A 214 3.52 0.66 -10.83
C ILE A 214 3.65 1.39 -12.17
N LEU A 215 2.61 1.32 -12.99
CA LEU A 215 2.55 1.93 -14.31
C LEU A 215 1.63 3.15 -14.22
N LEU A 216 2.22 4.34 -14.23
CA LEU A 216 1.50 5.60 -14.12
C LEU A 216 1.07 6.10 -15.50
N SER A 217 -0.08 6.76 -15.55
CA SER A 217 -0.63 7.24 -16.81
C SER A 217 0.32 8.22 -17.51
N SER A 218 0.44 8.07 -18.82
CA SER A 218 1.25 8.97 -19.64
C SER A 218 0.64 9.14 -21.02
N ARG A 219 0.67 10.37 -21.50
CA ARG A 219 0.07 10.78 -22.78
C ARG A 219 1.17 11.00 -23.81
N ILE A 220 1.03 10.35 -24.96
CA ILE A 220 1.89 10.64 -26.12
C ILE A 220 1.53 12.03 -26.64
N SER A 221 2.55 12.83 -26.99
CA SER A 221 2.35 14.17 -27.55
C SER A 221 1.42 14.11 -28.77
N GLY A 222 0.34 14.91 -28.75
CA GLY A 222 -0.64 14.97 -29.83
C GLY A 222 -1.73 13.89 -29.79
N SER A 223 -1.64 12.90 -28.91
CA SER A 223 -2.76 11.96 -28.66
C SER A 223 -3.91 12.69 -27.98
N SER A 224 -5.15 12.28 -28.20
CA SER A 224 -6.32 12.73 -27.41
C SER A 224 -6.57 11.87 -26.17
N MET A 225 -5.93 10.70 -26.06
CA MET A 225 -6.10 9.74 -24.98
C MET A 225 -4.98 9.92 -23.94
N GLU A 226 -5.34 10.13 -22.68
CA GLU A 226 -4.38 10.35 -21.59
C GLU A 226 -3.48 9.14 -21.34
N ASP A 227 -3.98 7.91 -21.53
CA ASP A 227 -3.24 6.67 -21.26
C ASP A 227 -2.45 6.13 -22.47
N SER A 228 -2.46 6.85 -23.58
CA SER A 228 -1.86 6.40 -24.87
C SER A 228 -0.39 6.00 -24.81
N GLY A 229 0.38 6.56 -23.87
CA GLY A 229 1.80 6.27 -23.69
C GLY A 229 2.06 5.07 -22.79
N ILE A 230 1.16 4.75 -21.85
CA ILE A 230 1.38 3.66 -20.90
C ILE A 230 0.85 2.32 -21.42
N LEU A 231 -0.26 2.31 -22.18
CA LEU A 231 -0.88 1.09 -22.69
C LEU A 231 0.07 0.21 -23.54
N PRO A 232 0.91 0.76 -24.44
CA PRO A 232 1.90 -0.06 -25.15
C PRO A 232 2.92 -0.73 -24.21
N VAL A 233 3.32 -0.03 -23.14
CA VAL A 233 4.24 -0.56 -22.12
C VAL A 233 3.58 -1.67 -21.32
N VAL A 234 2.29 -1.52 -20.97
CA VAL A 234 1.49 -2.59 -20.34
C VAL A 234 1.51 -3.85 -21.20
N ASN A 235 1.20 -3.73 -22.49
CA ASN A 235 1.17 -4.87 -23.41
C ASN A 235 2.55 -5.55 -23.55
N ILE A 236 3.64 -4.78 -23.57
CA ILE A 236 5.00 -5.32 -23.53
C ILE A 236 5.24 -6.09 -22.24
N ILE A 237 4.83 -5.54 -21.10
CA ILE A 237 5.05 -6.18 -19.80
C ILE A 237 4.26 -7.48 -19.68
N GLU A 238 2.97 -7.46 -20.02
CA GLU A 238 2.10 -8.64 -20.00
C GLU A 238 2.59 -9.75 -20.92
N SER A 239 3.14 -9.39 -22.08
CA SER A 239 3.59 -10.37 -23.09
C SER A 239 4.94 -11.00 -22.76
N ASN A 240 5.80 -10.33 -21.97
CA ASN A 240 7.21 -10.71 -21.83
C ASN A 240 7.67 -10.99 -20.39
N PHE A 241 6.93 -10.54 -19.37
CA PHE A 241 7.36 -10.64 -17.97
C PHE A 241 6.30 -11.31 -17.08
N SER A 242 6.78 -12.02 -16.06
CA SER A 242 5.96 -12.66 -15.03
C SER A 242 6.07 -11.86 -13.74
N CYS A 243 5.68 -10.59 -13.78
CA CYS A 243 5.68 -9.69 -12.63
C CYS A 243 4.25 -9.26 -12.26
N ARG A 244 4.06 -8.88 -11.00
CA ARG A 244 2.82 -8.21 -10.56
C ARG A 244 2.89 -6.74 -10.92
N PHE A 245 1.84 -6.20 -11.49
CA PHE A 245 1.77 -4.78 -11.82
C PHE A 245 0.40 -4.18 -11.53
N THR A 246 0.37 -2.87 -11.37
CA THR A 246 -0.84 -2.04 -11.30
C THR A 246 -0.71 -0.92 -12.32
N VAL A 247 -1.81 -0.65 -13.02
CA VAL A 247 -1.89 0.43 -14.01
C VAL A 247 -2.82 1.50 -13.49
N GLU A 248 -2.34 2.75 -13.51
CA GLU A 248 -3.19 3.93 -13.40
C GLU A 248 -3.79 4.22 -14.78
N LEU A 249 -5.12 4.25 -14.85
CA LEU A 249 -5.87 4.69 -16.02
C LEU A 249 -6.62 5.97 -15.65
N VAL A 250 -6.52 6.99 -16.50
CA VAL A 250 -7.21 8.27 -16.30
C VAL A 250 -8.62 8.23 -16.89
N ASP A 251 -8.83 7.44 -17.93
CA ASP A 251 -10.14 7.20 -18.56
C ASP A 251 -10.57 5.75 -18.26
N GLU A 252 -11.68 5.57 -17.52
CA GLU A 252 -12.26 4.26 -17.15
C GLU A 252 -13.17 3.68 -18.25
#